data_AF-A0A0L8JG36-F1
#
_entry.id   AF-A0A0L8JG36-F1
#
_cell.length_a   1.000
_cell.length_b   1.000
_cell.length_c   1.000
_cell.angle_alpha   90.00
_cell.angle_beta   90.00
_cell.angle_gamma   90.00
#
_symmetry.space_group_name_H-M   'P 1'
#
loop_
_entity.id
_entity.type
_entity.pdbx_description
1 polymer ?
#
loop_
_entity_poly.entity_id
_entity_poly.type
_entity_poly.pdbx_seq_one_letter_code
_entity_poly.pdbx_strand_id
1 'polypeptide(L)'
;MAPAPLALATCDGDVITIESAGSRVEELVRPLVLAVGGWAVAAAYPMDGTALAGCLVPSTVSRALAAGSATERERFAPWRPKRLCRGRITAVEQAPDTMHDEGSGAARGFLDAAALPSRPTSVVISEAEGLRRRFRLEAHNEVLLALGDGAVVAAAPDQILILSAADGSVVDVERAVPGAEVEVVVIEAAPPWHTRDGRALARMGVPALMERNGGGPW
;
A
#
# COMPACT_ATOMS: atom_id res chain seq x y z
N MET A 1 0.53 21.34 -1.19
CA MET A 1 0.86 21.48 -2.62
C MET A 1 -0.30 20.88 -3.42
N ALA A 2 -0.67 21.47 -4.56
CA ALA A 2 -1.77 20.92 -5.36
C ALA A 2 -1.23 19.84 -6.31
N PRO A 3 -1.89 18.68 -6.43
CA PRO A 3 -1.56 17.66 -7.43
C PRO A 3 -1.79 18.12 -8.88
N ALA A 4 -2.71 19.06 -9.08
CA ALA A 4 -3.01 19.66 -10.39
C ALA A 4 -2.09 20.86 -10.71
N PRO A 5 -1.85 21.20 -11.99
CA PRO A 5 -2.34 20.49 -13.17
C PRO A 5 -1.75 19.09 -13.28
N LEU A 6 -2.62 18.12 -13.59
CA LEU A 6 -2.25 16.71 -13.78
C LEU A 6 -2.45 16.33 -15.24
N ALA A 7 -1.47 15.67 -15.84
CA ALA A 7 -1.57 15.10 -17.18
C ALA A 7 -1.59 13.57 -17.11
N LEU A 8 -2.50 12.94 -17.85
CA LEU A 8 -2.58 11.50 -18.04
C LEU A 8 -2.28 11.16 -19.50
N ALA A 9 -1.49 10.12 -19.73
CA ALA A 9 -1.32 9.48 -21.02
C ALA A 9 -1.93 8.07 -20.98
N THR A 10 -2.86 7.77 -21.88
CA THR A 10 -3.58 6.48 -21.96
C THR A 10 -2.86 5.51 -22.89
N CYS A 11 -3.25 4.22 -22.87
CA CYS A 11 -2.68 3.21 -23.77
C CYS A 11 -3.02 3.47 -25.25
N ASP A 12 -4.13 4.15 -25.53
CA ASP A 12 -4.60 4.44 -26.87
C ASP A 12 -4.00 5.74 -27.45
N GLY A 13 -3.13 6.41 -26.68
CA GLY A 13 -2.41 7.61 -27.08
C GLY A 13 -3.13 8.91 -26.74
N ASP A 14 -4.22 8.87 -25.96
CA ASP A 14 -4.87 10.08 -25.48
C ASP A 14 -4.00 10.79 -24.45
N VAL A 15 -4.06 12.13 -24.46
CA VAL A 15 -3.48 12.98 -23.42
C VAL A 15 -4.61 13.78 -22.79
N ILE A 16 -4.84 13.55 -21.50
CA ILE A 16 -5.92 14.18 -20.73
C ILE A 16 -5.30 15.07 -19.68
N THR A 17 -5.72 16.33 -19.62
CA THR A 17 -5.27 17.29 -18.61
C THR A 17 -6.41 17.59 -17.63
N ILE A 18 -6.09 17.59 -16.34
CA ILE A 18 -7.04 17.78 -15.25
C ILE A 18 -6.56 18.95 -14.39
N GLU A 19 -7.41 19.96 -14.30
CA GLU A 19 -7.27 21.09 -13.38
C GLU A 19 -8.34 20.95 -12.29
N SER A 20 -7.94 20.86 -11.02
CA SER A 20 -8.89 20.66 -9.92
C SER A 20 -8.32 21.06 -8.57
N ALA A 21 -9.20 21.34 -7.61
CA ALA A 21 -8.83 21.53 -6.22
C ALA A 21 -8.21 20.24 -5.66
N GLY A 22 -7.17 20.38 -4.84
CA GLY A 22 -6.19 19.31 -4.62
C GLY A 22 -6.75 17.98 -4.12
N SER A 23 -7.75 17.96 -3.24
CA SER A 23 -8.31 16.71 -2.71
C SER A 23 -9.15 15.92 -3.72
N ARG A 24 -9.66 16.56 -4.77
CA ARG A 24 -10.60 15.94 -5.73
C ARG A 24 -9.92 15.25 -6.90
N VAL A 25 -8.60 15.42 -7.06
CA VAL A 25 -7.88 14.88 -8.23
C VAL A 25 -8.00 13.35 -8.29
N GLU A 26 -7.84 12.68 -7.16
CA GLU A 26 -7.95 11.22 -7.08
C GLU A 26 -9.35 10.71 -7.45
N GLU A 27 -10.40 11.37 -6.94
CA GLU A 27 -11.81 11.06 -7.24
C GLU A 27 -12.15 11.21 -8.74
N LEU A 28 -11.46 12.13 -9.43
CA LEU A 28 -11.65 12.36 -10.87
C LEU A 28 -10.81 11.41 -11.73
N VAL A 29 -9.56 11.19 -11.35
CA VAL A 29 -8.60 10.38 -12.13
C VAL A 29 -8.97 8.91 -12.10
N ARG A 30 -9.39 8.38 -10.94
CA ARG A 30 -9.66 6.95 -10.77
C ARG A 30 -10.73 6.38 -11.71
N PRO A 31 -11.96 6.93 -11.80
CA PRO A 31 -12.96 6.44 -12.76
C PRO A 31 -12.53 6.67 -14.20
N LEU A 32 -11.78 7.73 -14.48
CA LEU A 32 -11.26 8.00 -15.82
C LEU A 32 -10.27 6.92 -16.28
N VAL A 33 -9.32 6.52 -15.42
CA VAL A 33 -8.36 5.45 -15.72
C VAL A 33 -9.08 4.13 -16.03
N LEU A 34 -10.15 3.82 -15.31
CA LEU A 34 -10.98 2.63 -15.60
C LEU A 34 -11.66 2.71 -16.96
N ALA A 35 -12.11 3.90 -17.38
CA ALA A 35 -12.76 4.09 -18.67
C ALA A 35 -11.80 4.01 -19.86
N VAL A 36 -10.51 4.29 -19.67
CA VAL A 36 -9.47 4.35 -20.73
C VAL A 36 -8.54 3.14 -20.74
N GLY A 37 -9.05 1.96 -20.36
CA GLY A 37 -8.32 0.69 -20.44
C GLY A 37 -7.66 0.22 -19.15
N GLY A 38 -7.98 0.84 -18.01
CA GLY A 38 -7.60 0.36 -16.68
C GLY A 38 -6.20 0.76 -16.19
N TRP A 39 -5.40 1.43 -17.03
CA TRP A 39 -4.10 1.98 -16.63
C TRP A 39 -3.77 3.25 -17.43
N ALA A 40 -2.99 4.15 -16.84
CA ALA A 40 -2.49 5.35 -17.49
C ALA A 40 -1.17 5.79 -16.83
N VAL A 41 -0.36 6.56 -17.55
CA VAL A 41 0.81 7.25 -16.98
C VAL A 41 0.39 8.63 -16.52
N ALA A 42 0.68 8.98 -15.26
CA ALA A 42 0.35 10.28 -14.69
C ALA A 42 1.60 11.15 -14.46
N ALA A 43 1.51 12.43 -14.83
CA ALA A 43 2.41 13.48 -14.40
C ALA A 43 1.63 14.45 -13.51
N ALA A 44 2.00 14.55 -12.23
CA ALA A 44 1.30 15.31 -11.20
C ALA A 44 2.30 16.05 -10.31
N TYR A 45 1.79 16.93 -9.45
CA TYR A 45 2.61 17.74 -8.54
C TYR A 45 3.73 18.51 -9.27
N PRO A 46 3.42 19.29 -10.32
CA PRO A 46 4.44 20.11 -10.97
C PRO A 46 5.05 21.06 -9.94
N MET A 47 6.37 21.07 -9.84
CA MET A 47 7.09 21.86 -8.86
C MET A 47 8.47 22.27 -9.38
N ASP A 48 8.99 23.36 -8.84
CA ASP A 48 10.37 23.74 -9.08
C ASP A 48 11.35 22.81 -8.34
N GLY A 49 12.60 22.77 -8.81
CA GLY A 49 13.62 21.89 -8.24
C GLY A 49 13.98 22.21 -6.78
N THR A 50 13.78 23.44 -6.32
CA THR A 50 14.06 23.85 -4.94
C THR A 50 12.99 23.28 -4.00
N ALA A 51 11.73 23.40 -4.38
CA ALA A 51 10.60 22.79 -3.68
C ALA A 51 10.75 21.27 -3.64
N LEU A 52 11.11 20.65 -4.77
CA LEU A 52 11.36 19.20 -4.85
C LEU A 52 12.47 18.78 -3.88
N ALA A 53 13.61 19.47 -3.89
CA ALA A 53 14.73 19.20 -2.98
C ALA A 53 14.35 19.33 -1.50
N GLY A 54 13.41 20.23 -1.17
CA GLY A 54 12.91 20.42 0.19
C GLY A 54 11.94 19.36 0.69
N CYS A 55 11.29 18.59 -0.20
CA CYS A 55 10.26 17.61 0.19
C CYS A 55 10.56 16.15 -0.19
N LEU A 56 11.62 15.89 -0.96
CA LEU A 56 11.97 14.53 -1.37
C LEU A 56 12.57 13.69 -0.23
N VAL A 57 12.34 12.37 -0.27
CA VAL A 57 13.13 11.41 0.48
C VAL A 57 14.31 10.99 -0.41
N PRO A 58 15.56 11.36 -0.10
CA PRO A 58 16.68 11.17 -1.02
C PRO A 58 17.01 9.69 -1.18
N SER A 59 17.64 9.33 -2.31
CA SER A 59 18.25 8.01 -2.57
C SER A 59 17.28 6.82 -2.57
N THR A 60 15.96 7.00 -2.67
CA THR A 60 14.96 5.90 -2.74
C THR A 60 15.27 4.87 -3.81
N VAL A 61 15.58 5.31 -5.03
CA VAL A 61 15.90 4.43 -6.17
C VAL A 61 17.19 3.66 -5.91
N SER A 62 18.25 4.35 -5.49
CA SER A 62 19.53 3.70 -5.16
C SER A 62 19.38 2.67 -4.04
N ARG A 63 18.51 2.93 -3.04
CA ARG A 63 18.17 1.94 -2.00
C ARG A 63 17.51 0.70 -2.57
N ALA A 64 16.52 0.87 -3.45
CA ALA A 64 15.80 -0.25 -4.04
C ALA A 64 16.76 -1.14 -4.87
N LEU A 65 17.65 -0.51 -5.65
CA LEU A 65 18.69 -1.22 -6.39
C LEU A 65 19.66 -1.98 -5.45
N ALA A 66 20.12 -1.33 -4.37
CA ALA A 66 21.01 -1.97 -3.40
C ALA A 66 20.34 -3.16 -2.68
N ALA A 67 19.04 -3.09 -2.38
CA ALA A 67 18.30 -4.17 -1.72
C ALA A 67 18.22 -5.44 -2.59
N GLY A 68 18.01 -5.27 -3.90
CA GLY A 68 17.94 -6.36 -4.87
C GLY A 68 19.31 -6.85 -5.37
N SER A 69 20.37 -6.08 -5.16
CA SER A 69 21.72 -6.41 -5.63
C SER A 69 22.40 -7.46 -4.76
N ALA A 70 23.00 -8.47 -5.39
CA ALA A 70 23.84 -9.45 -4.71
C ALA A 70 25.16 -8.86 -4.18
N THR A 71 25.65 -7.77 -4.81
CA THR A 71 26.95 -7.15 -4.49
C THR A 71 26.83 -5.87 -3.68
N GLU A 72 25.67 -5.22 -3.68
CA GLU A 72 25.46 -3.94 -2.98
C GLU A 72 24.56 -4.06 -1.75
N ARG A 73 24.16 -5.27 -1.34
CA ARG A 73 23.27 -5.50 -0.19
C ARG A 73 23.78 -4.86 1.11
N GLU A 74 25.09 -4.76 1.30
CA GLU A 74 25.68 -4.06 2.44
C GLU A 74 25.31 -2.57 2.49
N ARG A 75 25.14 -1.92 1.34
CA ARG A 75 24.69 -0.52 1.24
C ARG A 75 23.24 -0.34 1.70
N PHE A 76 22.47 -1.43 1.75
CA PHE A 76 21.12 -1.45 2.28
C PHE A 76 21.08 -1.62 3.81
N ALA A 77 22.16 -2.09 4.45
CA ALA A 77 22.21 -2.35 5.89
C ALA A 77 21.87 -1.15 6.80
N PRO A 78 22.26 0.12 6.49
CA PRO A 78 21.92 1.28 7.31
C PRO A 78 20.41 1.50 7.51
N TRP A 79 19.58 0.92 6.64
CA TRP A 79 18.12 1.06 6.65
C TRP A 79 17.42 0.03 7.55
N ARG A 80 18.22 -0.79 8.27
CA ARG A 80 17.80 -1.68 9.37
C ARG A 80 16.53 -2.48 9.07
N PRO A 81 16.43 -3.20 7.94
CA PRO A 81 15.30 -4.07 7.68
C PRO A 81 15.15 -5.08 8.82
N LYS A 82 13.96 -5.13 9.41
CA LYS A 82 13.64 -6.02 10.53
C LYS A 82 12.74 -7.14 10.05
N ARG A 83 13.26 -8.36 10.09
CA ARG A 83 12.45 -9.57 9.88
C ARG A 83 11.47 -9.73 11.07
N LEU A 84 10.18 -9.78 10.78
CA LEU A 84 9.16 -10.10 11.78
C LEU A 84 9.01 -11.61 11.95
N CYS A 85 8.93 -12.34 10.84
CA CYS A 85 8.77 -13.78 10.82
C CYS A 85 9.24 -14.40 9.48
N ARG A 86 9.49 -15.70 9.53
CA ARG A 86 9.57 -16.60 8.37
C ARG A 86 8.55 -17.70 8.57
N GLY A 87 7.78 -18.03 7.55
CA GLY A 87 6.70 -19.00 7.68
C GLY A 87 5.96 -19.25 6.39
N ARG A 88 4.84 -19.96 6.50
CA ARG A 88 4.01 -20.32 5.35
C ARG A 88 2.69 -19.58 5.40
N ILE A 89 2.27 -19.04 4.26
CA ILE A 89 0.91 -18.52 4.10
C ILE A 89 -0.06 -19.68 4.28
N THR A 90 -0.97 -19.58 5.24
CA THR A 90 -1.96 -20.61 5.54
C THR A 90 -3.36 -20.25 5.04
N ALA A 91 -3.66 -18.96 4.92
CA ALA A 91 -4.93 -18.48 4.37
C ALA A 91 -4.75 -17.09 3.77
N VAL A 92 -5.60 -16.78 2.78
CA VAL A 92 -5.80 -15.43 2.25
C VAL A 92 -7.30 -15.18 2.26
N GLU A 93 -7.72 -14.18 3.01
CA GLU A 93 -9.13 -13.81 3.22
C GLU A 93 -9.39 -12.49 2.52
N GLN A 94 -10.41 -12.42 1.68
CA GLN A 94 -10.82 -11.17 1.03
C GLN A 94 -12.23 -10.81 1.49
N ALA A 95 -12.48 -9.51 1.69
CA ALA A 95 -13.84 -9.05 1.97
C ALA A 95 -14.78 -9.44 0.81
N PRO A 96 -16.01 -9.92 1.11
CA PRO A 96 -16.98 -10.24 0.07
C PRO A 96 -17.34 -9.00 -0.73
N ASP A 97 -17.62 -9.19 -2.02
CA ASP A 97 -18.18 -8.13 -2.86
C ASP A 97 -19.52 -7.69 -2.31
N THR A 98 -19.60 -6.46 -1.81
CA THR A 98 -20.87 -5.78 -1.58
C THR A 98 -21.58 -5.38 -2.89
N MET A 99 -21.14 -5.90 -4.04
CA MET A 99 -21.64 -5.54 -5.37
C MET A 99 -22.79 -6.40 -5.90
N HIS A 100 -23.26 -7.42 -5.17
CA HIS A 100 -24.43 -8.21 -5.57
C HIS A 100 -25.47 -8.28 -4.44
N ASP A 101 -26.13 -7.15 -4.16
CA ASP A 101 -27.51 -7.20 -3.68
C ASP A 101 -28.42 -6.66 -4.79
N GLU A 102 -28.84 -7.56 -5.70
CA GLU A 102 -29.84 -7.29 -6.74
C GLU A 102 -31.27 -7.12 -6.16
N GLY A 103 -31.41 -6.88 -4.86
CA GLY A 103 -32.69 -6.92 -4.15
C GLY A 103 -33.36 -5.60 -3.79
N SER A 104 -32.73 -4.42 -3.92
CA SER A 104 -33.37 -3.16 -3.51
C SER A 104 -33.35 -2.08 -4.59
N GLY A 105 -34.49 -1.93 -5.26
CA GLY A 105 -34.79 -0.91 -6.27
C GLY A 105 -34.93 0.49 -5.67
N ALA A 106 -33.84 1.05 -5.17
CA ALA A 106 -33.73 2.48 -4.91
C ALA A 106 -32.42 2.98 -5.48
N ALA A 107 -32.50 4.01 -6.33
CA ALA A 107 -31.39 4.75 -6.90
C ALA A 107 -30.54 5.44 -5.81
N ARG A 108 -29.83 4.63 -5.02
CA ARG A 108 -28.78 5.07 -4.09
C ARG A 108 -27.46 5.03 -4.84
N GLY A 109 -27.17 6.17 -5.44
CA GLY A 109 -25.81 6.67 -5.67
C GLY A 109 -24.86 5.74 -6.42
N PHE A 110 -24.73 5.98 -7.72
CA PHE A 110 -23.57 5.65 -8.56
C PHE A 110 -22.21 6.16 -7.99
N LEU A 111 -22.22 6.82 -6.84
CA LEU A 111 -21.10 7.48 -6.17
C LEU A 111 -20.68 6.82 -4.84
N ASP A 112 -21.45 5.86 -4.29
CA ASP A 112 -21.17 5.25 -2.97
C ASP A 112 -20.35 3.94 -3.04
N ALA A 113 -20.09 3.47 -4.26
CA ALA A 113 -19.19 2.37 -4.53
C ALA A 113 -18.20 2.80 -5.62
N ALA A 114 -17.37 3.79 -5.31
CA ALA A 114 -16.07 3.86 -5.97
C ALA A 114 -15.35 2.58 -5.58
N ALA A 115 -15.56 1.52 -6.38
CA ALA A 115 -14.89 0.24 -6.22
C ALA A 115 -13.41 0.54 -6.13
N LEU A 116 -12.86 0.46 -4.91
CA LEU A 116 -11.43 0.41 -4.75
C LEU A 116 -11.00 -0.79 -5.60
N PRO A 117 -10.11 -0.64 -6.58
CA PRO A 117 -9.71 -1.75 -7.44
C PRO A 117 -9.15 -2.93 -6.63
N SER A 118 -8.73 -2.65 -5.40
CA SER A 118 -8.10 -3.58 -4.46
C SER A 118 -8.98 -3.75 -3.22
N ARG A 119 -9.41 -4.99 -3.01
CA ARG A 119 -10.23 -5.38 -1.87
C ARG A 119 -9.39 -5.44 -0.59
N PRO A 120 -9.96 -5.07 0.58
CA PRO A 120 -9.36 -5.43 1.85
C PRO A 120 -9.03 -6.92 1.86
N THR A 121 -7.76 -7.23 2.07
CA THR A 121 -7.19 -8.57 2.02
C THR A 121 -6.43 -8.84 3.31
N SER A 122 -6.75 -9.94 3.97
CA SER A 122 -6.00 -10.42 5.12
C SER A 122 -5.16 -11.64 4.73
N VAL A 123 -3.84 -11.57 4.90
CA VAL A 123 -2.93 -12.69 4.66
C VAL A 123 -2.53 -13.31 6.00
N VAL A 124 -2.82 -14.59 6.19
CA VAL A 124 -2.51 -15.32 7.43
C VAL A 124 -1.29 -16.20 7.22
N ILE A 125 -0.30 -16.06 8.11
CA ILE A 125 0.98 -16.75 8.03
C ILE A 125 1.20 -17.52 9.34
N SER A 126 1.58 -18.80 9.22
CA SER A 126 2.06 -19.58 10.36
C SER A 126 3.58 -19.55 10.39
N GLU A 127 4.12 -19.00 11.47
CA GLU A 127 5.57 -18.87 11.68
C GLU A 127 6.23 -20.26 11.77
N ALA A 128 7.28 -20.47 10.98
CA ALA A 128 8.02 -21.72 10.95
C ALA A 128 9.08 -21.80 12.07
N GLU A 129 9.54 -20.67 12.58
CA GLU A 129 10.64 -20.59 13.55
C GLU A 129 10.21 -19.84 14.82
N GLY A 130 11.09 -19.78 15.83
CA GLY A 130 10.84 -18.99 17.04
C GLY A 130 9.61 -19.45 17.84
N LEU A 131 8.67 -18.52 18.06
CA LEU A 131 7.52 -18.70 18.96
C LEU A 131 6.33 -19.42 18.28
N ARG A 132 6.44 -19.76 16.99
CA ARG A 132 5.39 -20.46 16.22
C ARG A 132 4.06 -19.67 16.21
N ARG A 133 4.18 -18.35 16.17
CA ARG A 133 3.05 -17.41 16.22
C ARG A 133 2.24 -17.47 14.93
N ARG A 134 1.00 -17.01 15.01
CA ARG A 134 0.19 -16.70 13.83
C ARG A 134 0.27 -15.21 13.53
N PHE A 135 0.71 -14.90 12.32
CA PHE A 135 0.72 -13.55 11.80
C PHE A 135 -0.51 -13.31 10.94
N ARG A 136 -1.11 -12.13 11.05
CA ARG A 136 -2.17 -11.63 10.18
C ARG A 136 -1.75 -10.29 9.62
N LEU A 137 -1.64 -10.20 8.30
CA LEU A 137 -1.32 -8.97 7.58
C LEU A 137 -2.63 -8.41 7.03
N GLU A 138 -2.94 -7.16 7.33
CA GLU A 138 -4.09 -6.45 6.76
C GLU A 138 -3.62 -5.52 5.66
N ALA A 139 -4.21 -5.68 4.48
CA ALA A 139 -3.76 -5.01 3.28
C ALA A 139 -4.92 -4.51 2.41
N HIS A 140 -4.62 -3.50 1.59
CA HIS A 140 -5.35 -3.20 0.36
C HIS A 140 -4.39 -3.49 -0.81
N ASN A 141 -3.90 -2.45 -1.50
CA ASN A 141 -2.75 -2.56 -2.41
C ASN A 141 -1.46 -2.88 -1.67
N GLU A 142 -1.30 -2.29 -0.48
CA GLU A 142 -0.12 -2.40 0.37
C GLU A 142 -0.51 -3.00 1.71
N VAL A 143 0.44 -3.62 2.41
CA VAL A 143 0.24 -4.10 3.77
C VAL A 143 0.30 -2.92 4.74
N LEU A 144 -0.82 -2.67 5.41
CA LEU A 144 -1.00 -1.53 6.31
C LEU A 144 -0.76 -1.88 7.78
N LEU A 145 -0.98 -3.15 8.15
CA LEU A 145 -0.91 -3.60 9.53
C LEU A 145 -0.43 -5.05 9.58
N ALA A 146 0.45 -5.35 10.53
CA ALA A 146 0.83 -6.71 10.87
C ALA A 146 0.49 -6.98 12.34
N LEU A 147 -0.23 -8.07 12.57
CA LEU A 147 -0.58 -8.59 13.88
C LEU A 147 0.16 -9.91 14.11
N GLY A 148 0.81 -10.07 15.27
CA GLY A 148 1.37 -11.35 15.74
C GLY A 148 0.57 -11.82 16.95
N ASP A 149 -0.12 -12.96 16.83
CA ASP A 149 -1.07 -13.48 17.82
C ASP A 149 -2.09 -12.42 18.31
N GLY A 150 -2.52 -11.55 17.39
CA GLY A 150 -3.48 -10.47 17.66
C GLY A 150 -2.88 -9.17 18.19
N ALA A 151 -1.60 -9.14 18.58
CA ALA A 151 -0.91 -7.91 18.97
C ALA A 151 -0.32 -7.19 17.76
N VAL A 152 -0.42 -5.86 17.71
CA VAL A 152 0.22 -5.05 16.66
C VAL A 152 1.73 -5.17 16.77
N VAL A 153 2.37 -5.64 15.69
CA VAL A 153 3.83 -5.80 15.61
C VAL A 153 4.49 -4.87 14.59
N ALA A 154 3.72 -4.37 13.62
CA ALA A 154 4.11 -3.31 12.69
C ALA A 154 2.86 -2.66 12.07
N ALA A 155 2.97 -1.40 11.66
CA ALA A 155 1.90 -0.68 10.98
C ALA A 155 2.48 0.41 10.07
N ALA A 156 1.69 0.85 9.09
CA ALA A 156 1.99 2.05 8.32
C ALA A 156 2.22 3.24 9.29
N PRO A 157 3.20 4.14 9.00
CA PRO A 157 3.84 4.36 7.70
C PRO A 157 5.03 3.45 7.38
N ASP A 158 5.49 2.62 8.33
CA ASP A 158 6.57 1.68 8.07
C ASP A 158 6.18 0.69 6.96
N GLN A 159 7.13 0.38 6.09
CA GLN A 159 6.87 -0.46 4.92
C GLN A 159 6.93 -1.92 5.34
N ILE A 160 5.80 -2.61 5.25
CA ILE A 160 5.68 -4.04 5.57
C ILE A 160 5.69 -4.81 4.25
N LEU A 161 6.70 -5.63 4.04
CA LEU A 161 6.93 -6.39 2.82
C LEU A 161 6.74 -7.88 3.08
N ILE A 162 6.13 -8.56 2.11
CA ILE A 162 6.11 -10.02 2.02
C ILE A 162 7.19 -10.39 1.00
N LEU A 163 8.17 -11.18 1.41
CA LEU A 163 9.23 -11.68 0.54
C LEU A 163 9.06 -13.18 0.34
N SER A 164 9.27 -13.65 -0.89
CA SER A 164 9.38 -15.07 -1.20
C SER A 164 10.59 -15.66 -0.46
N ALA A 165 10.39 -16.73 0.31
CA ALA A 165 11.49 -17.38 1.02
C ALA A 165 12.45 -18.14 0.08
N ALA A 166 12.06 -18.34 -1.19
CA ALA A 166 12.84 -19.05 -2.18
C ALA A 166 13.93 -18.18 -2.81
N ASP A 167 13.60 -16.94 -3.17
CA ASP A 167 14.46 -16.05 -3.95
C ASP A 167 14.56 -14.61 -3.39
N GLY A 168 13.80 -14.29 -2.34
CA GLY A 168 13.79 -12.97 -1.72
C GLY A 168 13.07 -11.89 -2.54
N SER A 169 12.35 -12.27 -3.60
CA SER A 169 11.53 -11.33 -4.38
C SER A 169 10.33 -10.84 -3.57
N VAL A 170 9.86 -9.62 -3.83
CA VAL A 170 8.65 -9.08 -3.21
C VAL A 170 7.43 -9.83 -3.77
N VAL A 171 6.56 -10.27 -2.87
CA VAL A 171 5.27 -10.88 -3.18
C VAL A 171 4.20 -9.81 -2.97
N ASP A 172 3.60 -9.37 -4.06
CA ASP A 172 2.45 -8.48 -4.02
C ASP A 172 1.28 -9.16 -3.30
N VAL A 173 0.45 -8.37 -2.61
CA VAL A 173 -0.70 -8.86 -1.84
C VAL A 173 -1.63 -9.69 -2.73
N GLU A 174 -1.85 -9.27 -3.97
CA GLU A 174 -2.69 -9.97 -4.96
C GLU A 174 -2.12 -11.33 -5.40
N ARG A 175 -0.81 -11.54 -5.23
CA ARG A 175 -0.11 -12.78 -5.58
C ARG A 175 0.12 -13.70 -4.38
N ALA A 176 -0.31 -13.27 -3.19
CA ALA A 176 -0.25 -14.10 -2.00
C ALA A 176 -1.16 -15.32 -2.15
N VAL A 177 -0.60 -16.52 -1.95
CA VAL A 177 -1.35 -17.78 -2.06
C VAL A 177 -1.04 -18.71 -0.88
N PRO A 178 -2.04 -19.43 -0.33
CA PRO A 178 -1.79 -20.46 0.66
C PRO A 178 -0.78 -21.49 0.17
N GLY A 179 0.12 -21.90 1.06
CA GLY A 179 1.22 -22.82 0.75
C GLY A 179 2.54 -22.12 0.43
N ALA A 180 2.54 -20.84 0.05
CA ALA A 180 3.77 -20.11 -0.22
C ALA A 180 4.61 -19.92 1.07
N GLU A 181 5.89 -20.26 0.98
CA GLU A 181 6.88 -19.98 2.02
C GLU A 181 7.39 -18.55 1.86
N VAL A 182 7.28 -17.75 2.92
CA VAL A 182 7.52 -16.31 2.89
C VAL A 182 8.30 -15.83 4.12
N GLU A 183 8.86 -14.64 3.98
CA GLU A 183 9.43 -13.84 5.04
C GLU A 183 8.69 -12.50 5.11
N VAL A 184 8.32 -12.06 6.32
CA VAL A 184 7.76 -10.72 6.52
C VAL A 184 8.84 -9.81 7.05
N VAL A 185 9.08 -8.71 6.35
CA VAL A 185 10.12 -7.72 6.66
C VAL A 185 9.50 -6.34 6.83
N VAL A 186 10.00 -5.57 7.78
CA VAL A 186 9.64 -4.18 7.99
C VAL A 186 10.83 -3.29 7.72
N ILE A 187 10.60 -2.21 6.97
CA ILE A 187 11.57 -1.14 6.75
C ILE A 187 10.98 0.14 7.34
N GLU A 188 11.75 0.80 8.21
CA GLU A 188 11.34 2.05 8.86
C GLU A 188 11.10 3.14 7.81
N ALA A 189 9.99 3.87 7.96
CA ALA A 189 9.67 5.00 7.10
C ALA A 189 10.65 6.16 7.33
N ALA A 190 10.74 7.08 6.36
CA ALA A 190 11.54 8.28 6.55
C ALA A 190 10.99 9.10 7.75
N PRO A 191 11.85 9.73 8.58
CA PRO A 191 11.43 10.42 9.81
C PRO A 191 10.24 11.40 9.68
N PRO A 192 10.09 12.15 8.56
CA PRO A 192 8.91 13.01 8.38
C PRO A 192 7.56 12.29 8.48
N TRP A 193 7.48 11.00 8.14
CA TRP A 193 6.24 10.20 8.24
C TRP A 193 5.84 9.90 9.68
N HIS A 194 6.80 9.89 10.62
CA HIS A 194 6.53 9.74 12.05
C HIS A 194 6.26 11.08 12.76
N THR A 195 6.11 12.18 12.02
CA THR A 195 5.58 13.43 12.60
C THR A 195 4.06 13.34 12.76
N ARG A 196 3.47 14.29 13.49
CA ARG A 196 2.00 14.41 13.60
C ARG A 196 1.36 14.55 12.22
N ASP A 197 1.93 15.40 11.38
CA ASP A 197 1.38 15.69 10.04
C ASP A 197 1.56 14.51 9.09
N GLY A 198 2.72 13.83 9.15
CA GLY A 198 2.96 12.59 8.42
C GLY A 198 1.97 11.48 8.79
N ARG A 199 1.71 11.28 10.08
CA ARG A 199 0.69 10.33 10.55
C ARG A 199 -0.72 10.74 10.14
N ALA A 200 -1.05 12.03 10.16
CA ALA A 200 -2.35 12.51 9.72
C ALA A 200 -2.59 12.18 8.23
N LEU A 201 -1.57 12.32 7.39
CA LEU A 201 -1.62 11.91 5.98
C LEU A 201 -1.81 10.40 5.83
N ALA A 202 -1.04 9.59 6.57
CA ALA A 202 -1.15 8.13 6.51
C ALA A 202 -2.55 7.63 6.90
N ARG A 203 -3.23 8.28 7.86
CA ARG A 203 -4.61 7.92 8.26
C ARG A 203 -5.64 8.21 7.17
N MET A 204 -5.44 9.21 6.31
CA MET A 204 -6.41 9.54 5.26
C MET A 204 -6.54 8.43 4.19
N GLY A 205 -5.57 7.51 4.11
CA GLY A 205 -5.65 6.30 3.29
C GLY A 205 -6.24 5.07 3.99
N VAL A 206 -6.61 5.17 5.28
CA VAL A 206 -7.15 4.05 6.08
C VAL A 206 -8.51 4.40 6.70
N PRO A 207 -9.57 4.74 5.93
CA PRO A 207 -10.82 5.12 6.57
C PRO A 207 -11.57 3.94 7.22
N ALA A 208 -11.39 2.69 6.74
CA ALA A 208 -12.30 1.60 7.12
C ALA A 208 -11.75 0.56 8.12
N LEU A 209 -10.42 0.48 8.32
CA LEU A 209 -9.84 -0.62 9.10
C LEU A 209 -9.78 -0.36 10.62
N MET A 210 -9.73 0.91 11.03
CA MET A 210 -9.57 1.29 12.44
C MET A 210 -10.89 1.39 13.22
N GLU A 211 -12.02 1.62 12.55
CA GLU A 211 -13.31 1.75 13.23
C GLU A 211 -13.86 0.41 13.74
N ARG A 212 -13.42 -0.73 13.19
CA ARG A 212 -13.89 -2.06 13.63
C ARG A 212 -13.25 -2.57 14.93
N ASN A 213 -12.13 -1.99 15.38
CA ASN A 213 -11.36 -2.52 16.52
C ASN A 213 -11.25 -1.58 17.74
N GLY A 214 -12.03 -0.49 17.80
CA GLY A 214 -12.28 0.24 19.06
C GLY A 214 -11.05 0.74 19.84
N GLY A 215 -9.94 1.07 19.17
CA GLY A 215 -8.70 1.51 19.83
C GLY A 215 -8.43 3.01 19.68
N GLY A 216 -8.27 3.71 20.81
CA GLY A 216 -7.89 5.13 20.92
C GLY A 216 -6.51 5.47 20.34
N PRO A 217 -6.03 6.72 20.54
CA PRO A 217 -5.05 7.36 19.67
C PRO A 217 -3.65 6.79 19.87
N TRP A 218 -3.08 6.28 18.77
CA TRP A 218 -1.65 6.02 18.59
C TRP A 218 -1.12 6.89 17.46
#